data_AF-A0A7C5JAN5-F1
#
_entry.id   AF-A0A7C5JAN5-F1
#
_cell.length_a   1.000
_cell.length_b   1.000
_cell.length_c   1.000
_cell.angle_alpha   90.00
_cell.angle_beta   90.00
_cell.angle_gamma   90.00
#
_symmetry.space_group_name_H-M   'P 1'
#
loop_
_entity.id
_entity.type
_entity.pdbx_description
1 polymer ?
#
loop_
_entity_poly.entity_id
_entity_poly.type
_entity_poly.pdbx_seq_one_letter_code
_entity_poly.pdbx_strand_id
1 'polypeptide(L)'
;MRKNSAKLLLALSLGVASAVVPTQLMAKKPNILVMWGDDIGYWNVSTYNQGMMGFKTPNIDSIANEGAKFADMYAQNSCTAGRA
;
A
#
# COMPACT_ATOMS: atom_id res chain seq x y z
N MET A 1 52.61 -16.99 22.04
CA MET A 1 51.86 -15.73 22.28
C MET A 1 50.72 -15.54 21.25
N ARG A 2 49.71 -16.42 21.20
CA ARG A 2 48.60 -16.36 20.20
C ARG A 2 47.22 -16.61 20.84
N LYS A 3 46.87 -15.86 21.90
CA LYS A 3 45.57 -16.05 22.60
C LYS A 3 44.70 -14.77 22.72
N ASN A 4 45.15 -13.62 22.20
CA ASN A 4 44.45 -12.34 22.39
C ASN A 4 43.65 -11.85 21.17
N SER A 5 43.84 -12.44 19.98
CA SER A 5 43.14 -12.05 18.75
C SER A 5 41.66 -12.46 18.72
N ALA A 6 41.30 -13.57 19.39
CA ALA A 6 39.89 -14.01 19.48
C ALA A 6 39.03 -13.11 20.38
N LYS A 7 39.63 -12.52 21.44
CA LYS A 7 38.92 -11.57 22.32
C LYS A 7 38.68 -10.22 21.64
N LEU A 8 39.55 -9.82 20.73
CA LEU A 8 39.43 -8.57 19.98
C LEU A 8 38.33 -8.64 18.90
N LEU A 9 38.14 -9.81 18.29
CA LEU A 9 37.06 -10.05 17.32
C LEU A 9 35.68 -10.17 17.98
N LEU A 10 35.59 -10.71 19.20
CA LEU A 10 34.34 -10.80 19.96
C LEU A 10 33.92 -9.45 20.58
N ALA A 11 34.87 -8.56 20.87
CA ALA A 11 34.57 -7.21 21.34
C ALA A 11 34.03 -6.31 20.21
N LEU A 12 34.38 -6.60 18.95
CA LEU A 12 33.92 -5.82 17.78
C LEU A 12 32.50 -6.22 17.32
N SER A 13 32.06 -7.44 17.64
CA SER A 13 30.70 -7.90 17.29
C SER A 13 29.61 -7.45 18.26
N LEU A 14 29.95 -7.06 19.50
CA LEU A 14 28.97 -6.51 20.46
C LEU A 14 28.74 -4.99 20.32
N GLY A 15 29.61 -4.26 19.63
CA GLY A 15 29.53 -2.79 19.51
C GLY A 15 28.54 -2.26 18.49
N VAL A 16 27.99 -3.11 17.61
CA VAL A 16 27.12 -2.69 16.48
C VAL A 16 25.63 -2.87 16.78
N ALA A 17 25.27 -3.48 17.92
CA ALA A 17 23.88 -3.78 18.24
C ALA A 17 23.08 -2.63 18.88
N SER A 18 23.74 -1.51 19.26
CA SER A 18 23.12 -0.43 20.02
C SER A 18 22.89 0.83 19.17
N ALA A 19 21.95 0.81 18.22
CA ALA A 19 21.31 2.03 17.72
C ALA A 19 20.07 1.81 16.82
N VAL A 20 19.50 0.61 16.72
CA VAL A 20 18.21 0.47 16.04
C VAL A 20 17.11 0.82 17.04
N VAL A 21 17.00 2.10 17.38
CA VAL A 21 15.82 2.63 18.05
C VAL A 21 14.71 2.56 17.01
N PRO A 22 13.66 1.74 17.18
CA PRO A 22 12.49 1.90 16.35
C PRO A 22 11.88 3.22 16.79
N THR A 23 12.11 4.27 15.99
CA THR A 23 11.33 5.50 16.10
C THR A 23 9.90 5.09 15.79
N GLN A 24 9.14 4.77 16.83
CA GLN A 24 7.70 4.77 16.78
C GLN A 24 7.31 6.22 16.52
N LEU A 25 7.38 6.63 15.25
CA LEU A 25 6.66 7.78 14.75
C LEU A 25 5.22 7.51 15.18
N MET A 26 4.74 8.30 16.14
CA MET A 26 3.32 8.44 16.41
C MET A 26 2.66 8.70 15.07
N ALA A 27 2.11 7.65 14.45
CA ALA A 27 1.52 7.76 13.13
C ALA A 27 0.37 8.74 13.30
N LYS A 28 0.54 9.95 12.77
CA LYS A 28 -0.51 10.96 12.75
C LYS A 28 -1.75 10.27 12.17
N LYS A 29 -2.92 10.54 12.76
CA LYS A 29 -4.18 10.01 12.26
C LYS A 29 -4.22 10.25 10.74
N PRO A 30 -4.39 9.19 9.92
CA PRO A 30 -4.37 9.36 8.48
C PRO A 30 -5.59 10.19 8.03
N ASN A 31 -5.41 10.95 6.96
CA ASN A 31 -6.52 11.57 6.26
C ASN A 31 -7.17 10.52 5.37
N ILE A 32 -8.50 10.42 5.40
CA ILE A 32 -9.27 9.47 4.59
C ILE A 32 -10.08 10.26 3.57
N LEU A 33 -9.82 10.02 2.29
CA LEU A 33 -10.60 10.55 1.17
C LEU A 33 -11.38 9.41 0.52
N VAL A 34 -12.70 9.56 0.43
CA VAL A 34 -13.58 8.64 -0.30
C VAL A 34 -13.99 9.31 -1.61
N MET A 35 -13.62 8.71 -2.74
CA MET A 35 -14.08 9.10 -4.07
C MET A 35 -15.09 8.07 -4.55
N TRP A 36 -16.29 8.51 -4.92
CA TRP A 36 -17.39 7.63 -5.31
C TRP A 36 -17.91 8.04 -6.70
N GLY A 37 -17.79 7.14 -7.68
CA GLY A 37 -18.37 7.34 -9.01
C GLY A 37 -19.84 6.96 -9.06
N ASP A 38 -20.66 7.76 -9.76
CA ASP A 38 -22.07 7.44 -10.03
C ASP A 38 -22.19 6.66 -11.35
N ASP A 39 -23.01 5.63 -11.38
CA ASP A 39 -23.25 4.76 -12.55
C ASP A 39 -21.97 4.24 -13.26
N ILE A 40 -20.90 4.00 -12.51
CA ILE A 40 -19.64 3.43 -13.04
C ILE A 40 -19.71 1.90 -12.99
N GLY A 41 -19.79 1.27 -14.15
CA GLY A 41 -19.71 -0.18 -14.31
C GLY A 41 -18.26 -0.70 -14.24
N TYR A 42 -18.12 -2.00 -13.97
CA TYR A 42 -16.83 -2.69 -13.85
C TYR A 42 -15.91 -2.45 -15.06
N TRP A 43 -16.47 -2.46 -16.27
CA TRP A 43 -15.71 -2.28 -17.51
C TRP A 43 -15.41 -0.81 -17.85
N ASN A 44 -15.92 0.16 -17.09
CA ASN A 44 -15.69 1.59 -17.36
C ASN A 44 -14.34 2.11 -16.85
N VAL A 45 -13.57 1.31 -16.10
CA VAL A 45 -12.24 1.69 -15.59
C VAL A 45 -11.16 0.79 -16.20
N SER A 46 -10.08 1.38 -16.72
CA SER A 46 -9.10 0.60 -17.51
C SER A 46 -8.30 -0.41 -16.69
N THR A 47 -8.12 -0.20 -15.38
CA THR A 47 -7.50 -1.19 -14.50
C THR A 47 -8.25 -2.53 -14.45
N TYR A 48 -9.57 -2.53 -14.72
CA TYR A 48 -10.41 -3.73 -14.76
C TYR A 48 -10.61 -4.26 -16.18
N ASN A 49 -10.78 -3.37 -17.15
CA ASN A 49 -10.96 -3.78 -18.55
C ASN A 49 -9.64 -4.11 -19.29
N GLN A 50 -8.49 -3.85 -18.69
CA GLN A 50 -7.15 -4.13 -19.22
C GLN A 50 -6.90 -3.53 -20.62
N GLY A 51 -7.53 -2.38 -20.91
CA GLY A 51 -7.41 -1.68 -22.19
C GLY A 51 -8.32 -2.20 -23.29
N MET A 52 -9.14 -3.23 -23.03
CA MET A 52 -10.05 -3.82 -24.01
C MET A 52 -11.07 -2.81 -24.57
N MET A 53 -11.44 -1.81 -23.78
CA MET A 53 -12.41 -0.78 -24.19
C MET A 53 -11.78 0.38 -24.98
N GLY A 54 -10.48 0.35 -25.25
CA GLY A 54 -9.79 1.35 -26.08
C GLY A 54 -9.48 2.70 -25.41
N PHE A 55 -9.99 2.94 -24.19
CA PHE A 55 -9.66 4.12 -23.38
C PHE A 55 -8.77 3.78 -22.18
N LYS A 56 -8.19 4.81 -21.56
CA LYS A 56 -7.40 4.70 -20.32
C LYS A 56 -7.88 5.71 -19.27
N THR A 57 -7.78 5.33 -18.01
CA THR A 57 -8.05 6.15 -16.83
C THR A 57 -6.76 6.29 -16.01
N PRO A 58 -5.74 7.02 -16.51
CA PRO A 58 -4.38 6.95 -15.97
C PRO A 58 -4.28 7.31 -14.48
N ASN A 59 -5.08 8.28 -14.00
CA ASN A 59 -5.08 8.68 -12.59
C ASN A 59 -5.77 7.65 -11.67
N ILE A 60 -6.73 6.88 -12.18
CA ILE A 60 -7.36 5.79 -11.41
C ILE A 60 -6.46 4.55 -11.46
N ASP A 61 -5.84 4.30 -12.60
CA ASP A 61 -4.90 3.20 -12.80
C ASP A 61 -3.67 3.35 -11.88
N SER A 62 -3.15 4.55 -11.67
CA SER A 62 -2.04 4.79 -10.73
C SER A 62 -2.41 4.42 -9.30
N ILE A 63 -3.61 4.79 -8.84
CA ILE A 63 -4.12 4.44 -7.50
C ILE A 63 -4.21 2.92 -7.35
N ALA A 64 -4.68 2.21 -8.37
CA ALA A 64 -4.76 0.75 -8.33
C ALA A 64 -3.38 0.07 -8.35
N ASN A 65 -2.39 0.66 -9.01
CA ASN A 65 -1.02 0.13 -9.09
C ASN A 65 -0.20 0.40 -7.81
N GLU A 66 -0.41 1.54 -7.17
CA GLU A 66 0.27 1.93 -5.92
C GLU A 66 -0.41 1.36 -4.67
N GLY A 67 -1.68 0.97 -4.79
CA GLY A 67 -2.50 0.47 -3.70
C GLY A 67 -2.98 -0.96 -3.91
N ALA A 68 -4.27 -1.17 -3.69
CA ALA A 68 -4.93 -2.45 -3.83
C ALA A 68 -6.10 -2.34 -4.81
N LYS A 69 -6.40 -3.46 -5.47
CA LYS A 69 -7.54 -3.60 -6.39
C LYS A 69 -8.44 -4.72 -5.90
N PHE A 70 -9.74 -4.46 -5.82
CA PHE A 70 -10.73 -5.47 -5.46
C PHE A 70 -11.31 -6.05 -6.74
N ALA A 71 -11.07 -7.35 -6.99
CA ALA A 71 -11.66 -8.05 -8.13
C ALA A 71 -13.16 -8.32 -7.93
N ASP A 72 -13.55 -8.55 -6.67
CA ASP A 72 -14.92 -8.85 -6.27
C ASP A 72 -15.45 -7.73 -5.37
N MET A 73 -16.28 -6.85 -5.95
CA MET A 73 -16.97 -5.78 -5.22
C MET A 73 -18.44 -5.76 -5.61
N TYR A 74 -19.31 -6.04 -4.65
CA TYR A 74 -20.76 -6.05 -4.83
C TYR A 74 -21.38 -4.75 -4.30
N ALA A 75 -22.37 -4.23 -5.02
CA ALA A 75 -23.08 -3.01 -4.65
C ALA A 75 -24.58 -3.19 -4.86
N GLN A 76 -25.37 -2.36 -4.18
CA GLN A 76 -26.81 -2.32 -4.38
C GLN A 76 -27.13 -1.66 -5.73
N ASN A 77 -28.09 -2.22 -6.48
CA ASN A 77 -28.48 -1.70 -7.80
C ASN A 77 -29.45 -0.50 -7.68
N SER A 78 -29.12 0.45 -6.81
CA SER A 78 -29.89 1.66 -6.58
C SER A 78 -28.96 2.74 -6.05
N CYS A 79 -29.02 3.92 -6.66
CA CYS A 79 -28.22 5.08 -6.23
C CYS A 79 -28.58 5.52 -4.80
N THR A 80 -29.85 5.42 -4.39
CA THR A 80 -30.29 5.76 -3.02
C THR A 80 -29.88 4.68 -2.03
N ALA A 81 -30.27 3.42 -2.28
CA ALA A 81 -30.01 2.35 -1.32
C ALA A 81 -28.53 1.91 -1.28
N GLY A 82 -27.75 2.21 -2.33
CA GLY A 82 -26.30 1.96 -2.36
C GLY A 82 -25.47 3.05 -1.68
N ARG A 83 -26.07 4.22 -1.35
CA ARG A 83 -25.40 5.34 -0.68
C ARG A 83 -25.92 5.64 0.73
N ALA A 84 -27.05 5.07 1.12
CA ALA A 84 -27.65 5.17 2.45
C ALA A 84 -26.99 4.18 3.42
#